data_AF-A0A073K9E8-F1
#
_entry.id   AF-A0A073K9E8-F1
#
_cell.length_a   1.000
_cell.length_b   1.000
_cell.length_c   1.000
_cell.angle_alpha   90.00
_cell.angle_beta   90.00
_cell.angle_gamma   90.00
#
_symmetry.space_group_name_H-M   'P 1'
#
loop_
_entity.id
_entity.type
_entity.pdbx_description
1 polymer ?
#
loop_
_entity_poly.entity_id
_entity_poly.type
_entity_poly.pdbx_seq_one_letter_code
_entity_poly.pdbx_strand_id
1 'polypeptide(L)'
;MLEHTFKTGRRYFTDEQGEVVLIECGNCKDVKGLNEFPRQSTCKKTGRRSFCETCHKNRKKAYYQENKDTLRYYHERKDDKEYMDKRAKWREDNKEHLSNYNKQYHKEKKDKVSKRKRDYCSREEVKSHRTEYMKLYRKTEDGKEAFKRGMSNRRMAKNNTPVTIDCIVAIKDFKSLFGNVCCFTGLKILEESTEHMLPVTRGGGNTEYNIAPSELSLNRSKNNRNIFDWIELLEEDIDFSFFYESTIPYLAEKMGVSIEEYVLWYEESYEEKLDVYHMSLVES
;
A
#
# COMPACT_ATOMS: atom_id res chain seq x y z
N MET A 1 19.32 -40.71 37.01
CA MET A 1 17.98 -40.32 36.53
C MET A 1 17.01 -40.44 37.69
N LEU A 2 16.26 -39.38 38.01
CA LEU A 2 15.34 -39.36 39.16
C LEU A 2 13.89 -39.47 38.69
N GLU A 3 13.12 -40.35 39.33
CA GLU A 3 11.69 -40.52 39.07
C GLU A 3 10.87 -39.54 39.91
N HIS A 4 9.85 -38.95 39.29
CA HIS A 4 8.93 -38.03 39.93
C HIS A 4 7.50 -38.26 39.42
N THR A 5 6.52 -37.72 40.16
CA THR A 5 5.10 -37.89 39.83
C THR A 5 4.42 -36.53 39.65
N PHE A 6 3.67 -36.37 38.55
CA PHE A 6 2.78 -35.23 38.36
C PHE A 6 1.59 -35.30 39.32
N LYS A 7 0.91 -34.18 39.58
CA LYS A 7 -0.36 -34.15 40.33
C LYS A 7 -1.45 -35.06 39.74
N THR A 8 -1.34 -35.41 38.46
CA THR A 8 -2.24 -36.33 37.76
C THR A 8 -1.91 -37.81 37.97
N GLY A 9 -0.89 -38.12 38.79
CA GLY A 9 -0.42 -39.49 39.05
C GLY A 9 0.51 -40.06 37.98
N ARG A 10 0.83 -39.31 36.92
CA ARG A 10 1.74 -39.75 35.85
C ARG A 10 3.20 -39.57 36.25
N ARG A 11 4.05 -40.50 35.81
CA ARG A 11 5.49 -40.43 36.06
C ARG A 11 6.24 -39.59 35.04
N TYR A 12 7.30 -38.93 35.49
CA TYR A 12 8.31 -38.28 34.64
C TYR A 12 9.69 -38.43 35.25
N PHE A 13 10.71 -38.33 34.40
CA PHE A 13 12.09 -38.60 34.80
C PHE A 13 12.97 -37.42 34.44
N THR A 14 13.84 -37.04 35.36
CA THR A 14 14.83 -35.96 35.16
C THR A 14 16.24 -36.50 35.05
N ASP A 15 17.08 -35.80 34.29
CA ASP A 15 18.53 -36.01 34.28
C ASP A 15 19.20 -35.46 35.56
N GLU A 16 20.53 -35.46 35.58
CA GLU A 16 21.33 -34.96 36.70
C GLU A 16 21.23 -33.44 36.86
N GLN A 17 20.88 -32.72 35.79
CA GLN A 17 20.68 -31.27 35.77
C GLN A 17 19.24 -30.88 36.19
N GLY A 18 18.37 -31.87 36.42
CA GLY A 18 16.97 -31.65 36.80
C GLY A 18 16.04 -31.39 35.61
N GLU A 19 16.54 -31.52 34.37
CA GLU A 19 15.73 -31.36 33.17
C GLU A 19 14.91 -32.62 32.90
N VAL A 20 13.64 -32.44 32.54
CA VAL A 20 12.78 -33.57 32.20
C VAL A 20 13.27 -34.20 30.90
N VAL A 21 13.51 -35.51 30.89
CA VAL A 21 14.00 -36.23 29.70
C VAL A 21 13.00 -37.26 29.20
N LEU A 22 12.31 -37.96 30.12
CA LEU A 22 11.32 -38.98 29.82
C LEU A 22 9.99 -38.70 30.52
N ILE A 23 8.90 -39.12 29.89
CA ILE A 23 7.56 -38.99 30.44
C ILE A 23 6.75 -40.25 30.17
N GLU A 24 5.98 -40.69 31.16
CA GLU A 24 4.99 -41.76 31.00
C GLU A 24 3.77 -41.28 30.21
N CYS A 25 3.38 -41.99 29.14
CA CYS A 25 2.19 -41.69 28.36
C CYS A 25 0.92 -41.91 29.17
N GLY A 26 0.02 -40.92 29.20
CA GLY A 26 -1.24 -41.03 29.95
C GLY A 26 -2.20 -42.12 29.45
N ASN A 27 -2.04 -42.58 28.20
CA ASN A 27 -2.90 -43.56 27.56
C ASN A 27 -2.29 -44.97 27.56
N CYS A 28 -1.15 -45.17 26.89
CA CYS A 28 -0.49 -46.49 26.81
C CYS A 28 0.41 -46.83 28.01
N LYS A 29 0.67 -45.87 28.92
CA LYS A 29 1.52 -46.04 30.10
C LYS A 29 3.01 -46.32 29.83
N ASP A 30 3.45 -46.33 28.57
CA ASP A 30 4.87 -46.41 28.22
C ASP A 30 5.63 -45.14 28.62
N VAL A 31 6.87 -45.31 29.10
CA VAL A 31 7.82 -44.21 29.35
C VAL A 31 8.60 -43.94 28.07
N LYS A 32 8.55 -42.69 27.60
CA LYS A 32 9.08 -42.29 26.28
C LYS A 32 9.83 -40.96 26.35
N GLY A 33 10.69 -40.72 25.36
CA GLY A 33 11.40 -39.44 25.22
C GLY A 33 10.45 -38.27 24.99
N LEU A 34 10.80 -37.08 25.49
CA LEU A 34 10.02 -35.84 25.28
C LEU A 34 9.71 -35.53 23.80
N ASN A 35 10.60 -35.94 22.90
CA ASN A 35 10.44 -35.79 21.45
C ASN A 35 9.31 -36.64 20.87
N GLU A 36 8.96 -37.77 21.50
CA GLU A 36 7.83 -38.63 21.12
C GLU A 36 6.47 -38.08 21.57
N PHE A 37 6.43 -36.88 22.18
CA PHE A 37 5.19 -36.22 22.57
C PHE A 37 4.99 -34.95 21.72
N PRO A 38 3.77 -34.69 21.21
CA PRO A 38 3.48 -33.45 20.48
C PRO A 38 3.71 -32.22 21.35
N ARG A 39 4.21 -31.13 20.75
CA ARG A 39 4.38 -29.84 21.43
C ARG A 39 3.04 -29.28 21.88
N GLN A 40 3.00 -28.76 23.11
CA GLN A 40 1.87 -28.04 23.69
C GLN A 40 2.41 -26.93 24.58
N SER A 41 2.41 -25.70 24.07
CA SER A 41 2.96 -24.51 24.75
C SER A 41 2.22 -24.15 26.05
N THR A 42 0.99 -24.62 26.24
CA THR A 42 0.24 -24.41 27.48
C THR A 42 0.71 -25.31 28.63
N CYS A 43 1.48 -26.36 28.35
CA CYS A 43 2.05 -27.22 29.39
C CYS A 43 3.35 -26.60 29.90
N LYS A 44 3.29 -25.87 31.02
CA LYS A 44 4.43 -25.09 31.53
C LYS A 44 5.65 -25.94 31.93
N LYS A 45 5.44 -27.16 32.40
CA LYS A 45 6.52 -28.00 32.97
C LYS A 45 7.34 -28.74 31.91
N THR A 46 6.72 -29.14 30.80
CA THR A 46 7.40 -29.96 29.78
C THR A 46 7.25 -29.42 28.37
N GLY A 47 6.33 -28.48 28.13
CA GLY A 47 6.00 -28.01 26.78
C GLY A 47 5.42 -29.10 25.87
N ARG A 48 5.00 -30.25 26.43
CA ARG A 48 4.51 -31.42 25.69
C ARG A 48 3.14 -31.88 26.17
N ARG A 49 2.39 -32.54 25.27
CA ARG A 49 1.10 -33.18 25.57
C ARG A 49 1.25 -34.33 26.56
N SER A 50 0.13 -34.75 27.15
CA SER A 50 0.08 -35.89 28.07
C SER A 50 0.12 -37.27 27.41
N PHE A 51 -0.07 -37.33 26.09
CA PHE A 51 -0.13 -38.55 25.31
C PHE A 51 1.00 -38.55 24.29
N CYS A 52 1.63 -39.72 24.09
CA CYS A 52 2.63 -39.88 23.05
C CYS A 52 2.01 -39.63 21.67
N GLU A 53 2.85 -39.38 20.68
CA GLU A 53 2.45 -39.01 19.33
C GLU A 53 1.53 -40.06 18.70
N THR A 54 1.82 -41.34 18.91
CA THR A 54 0.99 -42.46 18.43
C THR A 54 -0.40 -42.43 19.05
N CYS A 55 -0.51 -42.36 20.38
CA CYS A 55 -1.81 -42.29 21.05
C CYS A 55 -2.59 -41.02 20.66
N HIS A 56 -1.90 -39.90 20.49
CA HIS A 56 -2.51 -38.66 20.03
C HIS A 56 -3.04 -38.77 18.60
N LYS A 57 -2.27 -39.37 17.67
CA LYS A 57 -2.70 -39.63 16.30
C LYS A 57 -3.91 -40.56 16.25
N ASN A 58 -3.91 -41.65 17.03
CA ASN A 58 -5.01 -42.60 17.11
C ASN A 58 -6.29 -41.94 17.65
N ARG A 59 -6.17 -41.19 18.75
CA ARG A 59 -7.31 -40.46 19.32
C ARG A 59 -7.86 -39.40 18.35
N LYS A 60 -6.97 -38.67 17.67
CA LYS A 60 -7.37 -37.73 16.62
C LYS A 60 -8.13 -38.46 15.53
N LYS A 61 -7.59 -39.56 15.00
CA LYS A 61 -8.24 -40.39 13.96
C LYS A 61 -9.63 -40.86 14.41
N ALA A 62 -9.76 -41.40 15.62
CA ALA A 62 -11.03 -41.84 16.18
C ALA A 62 -12.04 -40.67 16.25
N TYR A 63 -11.63 -39.52 16.80
CA TYR A 63 -12.47 -38.32 16.84
C TYR A 63 -12.95 -37.88 15.45
N TYR A 64 -12.08 -37.86 14.44
CA TYR A 64 -12.49 -37.52 13.06
C TYR A 64 -13.46 -38.52 12.47
N GLN A 65 -13.33 -39.82 12.77
CA GLN A 65 -14.27 -40.83 12.28
C GLN A 65 -15.63 -40.73 12.99
N GLU A 66 -15.64 -40.62 14.31
CA GLU A 66 -16.85 -40.49 15.12
C GLU A 66 -17.61 -39.19 14.83
N ASN A 67 -16.90 -38.11 14.49
CA ASN A 67 -17.49 -36.79 14.24
C ASN A 67 -17.48 -36.42 12.76
N LYS A 68 -17.35 -37.39 11.86
CA LYS A 68 -17.18 -37.14 10.42
C LYS A 68 -18.33 -36.31 9.84
N ASP A 69 -19.57 -36.69 10.14
CA ASP A 69 -20.76 -35.99 9.62
C ASP A 69 -20.93 -34.61 10.26
N THR A 70 -20.62 -34.46 11.55
CA THR A 70 -20.64 -33.16 12.23
C THR A 70 -19.59 -32.21 11.66
N LEU A 71 -18.36 -32.69 11.43
CA LEU A 71 -17.31 -31.89 10.81
C LEU A 71 -17.68 -31.52 9.37
N ARG A 72 -18.26 -32.46 8.61
CA ARG A 72 -18.78 -32.19 7.26
C ARG A 72 -19.85 -31.09 7.29
N TYR A 73 -20.84 -31.21 8.18
CA TYR A 73 -21.88 -30.20 8.38
C TYR A 73 -21.29 -28.80 8.67
N TYR A 74 -20.30 -28.69 9.56
CA TYR A 74 -19.65 -27.41 9.84
C TYR A 74 -18.85 -26.87 8.65
N HIS A 75 -18.23 -27.74 7.86
CA HIS A 75 -17.50 -27.34 6.66
C HIS A 75 -18.46 -26.84 5.57
N GLU A 76 -19.55 -27.56 5.31
CA GLU A 76 -20.57 -27.20 4.31
C GLU A 76 -21.29 -25.89 4.69
N ARG A 77 -21.57 -25.69 5.98
CA ARG A 77 -22.24 -24.49 6.49
C ARG A 77 -21.39 -23.23 6.43
N LYS A 78 -20.08 -23.33 6.24
CA LYS A 78 -19.22 -22.14 6.11
C LYS A 78 -19.52 -21.36 4.82
N ASP A 79 -19.95 -22.07 3.79
CA ASP A 79 -20.30 -21.50 2.49
C ASP A 79 -21.82 -21.30 2.33
N ASP A 80 -22.59 -21.65 3.36
CA ASP A 80 -24.02 -21.38 3.46
C ASP A 80 -24.28 -19.87 3.53
N LYS A 81 -25.17 -19.39 2.65
CA LYS A 81 -25.46 -17.97 2.49
C LYS A 81 -26.04 -17.36 3.78
N GLU A 82 -26.94 -18.07 4.46
CA GLU A 82 -27.56 -17.57 5.69
C GLU A 82 -26.52 -17.42 6.82
N TYR A 83 -25.58 -18.37 6.93
CA TYR A 83 -24.46 -18.28 7.85
C TYR A 83 -23.54 -17.09 7.53
N MET A 84 -23.23 -16.87 6.25
CA MET A 84 -22.39 -15.76 5.80
C MET A 84 -23.07 -14.41 6.05
N ASP A 85 -24.38 -14.32 5.81
CA ASP A 85 -25.19 -13.12 6.07
C ASP A 85 -25.27 -12.81 7.57
N LYS A 86 -25.49 -13.82 8.42
CA LYS A 86 -25.42 -13.66 9.88
C LYS A 86 -24.05 -13.15 10.34
N ARG A 87 -22.97 -13.66 9.76
CA ARG A 87 -21.61 -13.21 10.06
C ARG A 87 -21.32 -11.80 9.53
N ALA A 88 -21.88 -11.43 8.39
CA ALA A 88 -21.80 -10.07 7.86
C ALA A 88 -22.55 -9.09 8.78
N LYS A 89 -23.79 -9.42 9.15
CA LYS A 89 -24.61 -8.64 10.09
C LYS A 89 -23.91 -8.45 11.43
N TRP A 90 -23.37 -9.53 12.01
CA TRP A 90 -22.61 -9.42 13.26
C TRP A 90 -21.41 -8.47 13.14
N ARG A 91 -20.68 -8.50 12.01
CA ARG A 91 -19.56 -7.59 11.77
C ARG A 91 -20.01 -6.13 11.64
N GLU A 92 -21.17 -5.88 11.05
CA GLU A 92 -21.72 -4.52 10.94
C GLU A 92 -22.21 -4.02 12.32
N ASP A 93 -23.01 -4.83 13.01
CA ASP A 93 -23.52 -4.52 14.35
C ASP A 93 -22.39 -4.30 15.37
N ASN A 94 -21.22 -4.90 15.15
CA ASN A 94 -20.04 -4.80 16.04
C ASN A 94 -18.89 -3.99 15.43
N LYS A 95 -19.14 -3.23 14.36
CA LYS A 95 -18.09 -2.52 13.62
C LYS A 95 -17.27 -1.57 14.50
N GLU A 96 -17.94 -0.81 15.36
CA GLU A 96 -17.28 0.12 16.27
C GLU A 96 -16.44 -0.61 17.32
N HIS A 97 -17.00 -1.65 17.95
CA HIS A 97 -16.29 -2.49 18.91
C HIS A 97 -15.04 -3.13 18.27
N LEU A 98 -15.17 -3.71 17.07
CA LEU A 98 -14.05 -4.30 16.33
C LEU A 98 -12.99 -3.26 15.98
N SER A 99 -13.40 -2.07 15.55
CA SER A 99 -12.49 -0.94 15.26
C SER A 99 -11.69 -0.54 16.50
N ASN A 100 -12.38 -0.33 17.63
CA ASN A 100 -11.75 0.08 18.88
C ASN A 100 -10.83 -1.00 19.45
N TYR A 101 -11.28 -2.26 19.45
CA TYR A 101 -10.47 -3.41 19.83
C TYR A 101 -9.21 -3.53 18.97
N ASN A 102 -9.33 -3.42 17.64
CA ASN A 102 -8.18 -3.50 16.74
C ASN A 102 -7.22 -2.33 16.95
N LYS A 103 -7.71 -1.10 17.13
CA LYS A 103 -6.89 0.07 17.45
C LYS A 103 -6.09 -0.16 18.73
N GLN A 104 -6.75 -0.62 19.79
CA GLN A 104 -6.10 -0.91 21.06
C GLN A 104 -5.06 -2.04 20.92
N TYR A 105 -5.42 -3.13 20.25
CA TYR A 105 -4.51 -4.24 19.99
C TYR A 105 -3.25 -3.79 19.23
N HIS A 106 -3.42 -3.00 18.16
CA HIS A 106 -2.29 -2.48 17.39
C HIS A 106 -1.43 -1.51 18.20
N LYS A 107 -2.02 -0.71 19.10
CA LYS A 107 -1.29 0.17 20.01
C LYS A 107 -0.45 -0.64 21.01
N GLU A 108 -1.06 -1.59 21.70
CA GLU A 108 -0.40 -2.41 22.74
C GLU A 108 0.63 -3.39 22.18
N LYS A 109 0.43 -3.88 20.94
CA LYS A 109 1.31 -4.86 20.30
C LYS A 109 2.14 -4.27 19.17
N LYS A 110 2.19 -2.95 19.03
CA LYS A 110 2.90 -2.23 17.95
C LYS A 110 4.29 -2.78 17.70
N ASP A 111 5.09 -2.91 18.76
CA ASP A 111 6.49 -3.32 18.66
C ASP A 111 6.63 -4.80 18.31
N LYS A 112 5.76 -5.67 18.84
CA LYS A 112 5.75 -7.10 18.51
C LYS A 112 5.36 -7.33 17.06
N VAL A 113 4.33 -6.61 16.57
CA VAL A 113 3.89 -6.68 15.18
C VAL A 113 4.97 -6.13 14.25
N SER A 114 5.56 -4.98 14.59
CA SER A 114 6.64 -4.36 13.83
C SER A 114 7.87 -5.27 13.75
N LYS A 115 8.31 -5.83 14.88
CA LYS A 115 9.41 -6.79 14.93
C LYS A 115 9.12 -8.02 14.08
N ARG A 116 7.96 -8.66 14.25
CA ARG A 116 7.57 -9.81 13.44
C ARG A 116 7.56 -9.50 11.94
N LYS A 117 7.08 -8.30 11.55
CA LYS A 117 7.09 -7.85 10.15
C LYS A 117 8.51 -7.66 9.64
N ARG A 118 9.39 -7.01 10.40
CA ARG A 118 10.82 -6.86 10.05
C ARG A 118 11.49 -8.23 9.91
N ASP A 119 11.32 -9.11 10.88
CA ASP A 119 11.91 -10.46 10.90
C ASP A 119 11.39 -11.33 9.75
N TYR A 120 10.16 -11.15 9.31
CA TYR A 120 9.61 -11.83 8.14
C TYR A 120 10.19 -11.27 6.84
N CYS A 121 10.20 -9.93 6.69
CA CYS A 121 10.72 -9.25 5.51
C CYS A 121 12.25 -9.34 5.37
N SER A 122 12.98 -9.64 6.46
CA SER A 122 14.43 -9.80 6.44
C SER A 122 14.87 -11.18 5.94
N ARG A 123 13.96 -12.16 5.85
CA ARG A 123 14.24 -13.50 5.34
C ARG A 123 14.62 -13.42 3.87
N GLU A 124 15.69 -14.11 3.50
CA GLU A 124 16.26 -14.01 2.16
C GLU A 124 15.28 -14.48 1.07
N GLU A 125 14.56 -15.56 1.34
CA GLU A 125 13.53 -16.08 0.44
C GLU A 125 12.41 -15.05 0.18
N VAL A 126 11.98 -14.32 1.21
CA VAL A 126 10.95 -13.28 1.10
C VAL A 126 11.46 -12.08 0.31
N LYS A 127 12.72 -11.66 0.54
CA LYS A 127 13.36 -10.58 -0.22
C LYS A 127 13.49 -10.93 -1.70
N SER A 128 13.96 -12.15 -1.99
CA SER A 128 14.14 -12.65 -3.35
C SER A 128 12.80 -12.69 -4.09
N HIS A 129 11.80 -13.35 -3.50
CA HIS A 129 10.45 -13.42 -4.05
C HIS A 129 9.85 -12.02 -4.28
N ARG A 130 9.99 -11.11 -3.32
CA ARG A 130 9.51 -9.72 -3.48
C ARG A 130 10.21 -9.03 -4.65
N THR A 131 11.51 -9.20 -4.79
CA THR A 131 12.30 -8.57 -5.86
C THR A 131 11.86 -9.10 -7.23
N GLU A 132 11.71 -10.41 -7.37
CA GLU A 132 11.25 -11.06 -8.59
C GLU A 132 9.81 -10.64 -8.94
N TYR A 133 8.91 -10.69 -7.96
CA TYR A 133 7.53 -10.21 -8.12
C TYR A 133 7.50 -8.76 -8.59
N MET A 134 8.29 -7.86 -7.98
CA MET A 134 8.32 -6.45 -8.40
C MET A 134 8.89 -6.27 -9.82
N LYS A 135 9.83 -7.12 -10.26
CA LYS A 135 10.32 -7.11 -11.65
C LYS A 135 9.21 -7.49 -12.64
N LEU A 136 8.41 -8.51 -12.31
CA LEU A 136 7.27 -8.94 -13.14
C LEU A 136 6.16 -7.88 -13.13
N TYR A 137 5.81 -7.37 -11.94
CA TYR A 137 4.78 -6.35 -11.79
C TYR A 137 5.11 -5.08 -12.57
N ARG A 138 6.37 -4.61 -12.57
CA ARG A 138 6.79 -3.43 -13.36
C ARG A 138 6.63 -3.60 -14.88
N LYS A 139 6.46 -4.83 -15.38
CA LYS A 139 6.20 -5.08 -16.81
C LYS A 139 4.72 -4.94 -17.17
N THR A 140 3.81 -5.03 -16.20
CA THR A 140 2.37 -4.84 -16.42
C THR A 140 2.04 -3.35 -16.60
N GLU A 141 0.92 -3.04 -17.25
CA GLU A 141 0.49 -1.64 -17.41
C GLU A 141 0.24 -0.97 -16.06
N ASP A 142 -0.47 -1.63 -15.14
CA ASP A 142 -0.69 -1.13 -13.77
C ASP A 142 0.62 -0.84 -13.04
N GLY A 143 1.63 -1.72 -13.18
CA GLY A 143 2.92 -1.54 -12.53
C GLY A 143 3.74 -0.39 -13.13
N LYS A 144 3.65 -0.18 -14.45
CA LYS A 144 4.24 1.00 -15.11
C LYS A 144 3.58 2.28 -14.62
N GLU A 145 2.26 2.31 -14.55
CA GLU A 145 1.49 3.48 -14.09
C GLU A 145 1.80 3.79 -12.61
N ALA A 146 1.77 2.78 -11.74
CA ALA A 146 2.12 2.93 -10.34
C ALA A 146 3.56 3.45 -10.14
N PHE A 147 4.50 2.99 -10.98
CA PHE A 147 5.88 3.48 -10.96
C PHE A 147 5.98 4.95 -11.41
N LYS A 148 5.32 5.32 -12.51
CA LYS A 148 5.25 6.71 -12.99
C LYS A 148 4.66 7.63 -11.90
N ARG A 149 3.55 7.21 -11.29
CA ARG A 149 2.89 7.91 -10.18
C ARG A 149 3.82 8.07 -8.98
N GLY A 150 4.50 7.00 -8.57
CA GLY A 150 5.47 7.04 -7.46
C GLY A 150 6.64 7.98 -7.72
N MET A 151 7.16 8.02 -8.95
CA MET A 151 8.21 8.95 -9.37
C MET A 151 7.71 10.40 -9.35
N SER A 152 6.50 10.66 -9.85
CA SER A 152 5.86 11.97 -9.81
C SER A 152 5.70 12.46 -8.37
N ASN A 153 5.09 11.63 -7.50
CA ASN A 153 4.90 11.95 -6.08
C ASN A 153 6.23 12.24 -5.36
N ARG A 154 7.31 11.49 -5.69
CA ARG A 154 8.63 11.73 -5.11
C ARG A 154 9.21 13.08 -5.53
N ARG A 155 9.04 13.48 -6.80
CA ARG A 155 9.49 14.80 -7.30
C ARG A 155 8.73 15.93 -6.62
N MET A 156 7.41 15.79 -6.50
CA MET A 156 6.56 16.77 -5.81
C MET A 156 6.95 16.91 -4.33
N ALA A 157 7.17 15.81 -3.62
CA ALA A 157 7.60 15.84 -2.22
C ALA A 157 8.96 16.54 -2.05
N LYS A 158 9.91 16.35 -2.99
CA LYS A 158 11.19 17.05 -2.99
C LYS A 158 11.03 18.57 -3.16
N ASN A 159 10.04 18.99 -3.94
CA ASN A 159 9.80 20.39 -4.27
C ASN A 159 8.78 21.07 -3.33
N ASN A 160 8.36 20.36 -2.27
CA ASN A 160 7.32 20.76 -1.31
C ASN A 160 6.01 21.19 -1.98
N THR A 161 5.70 20.53 -3.10
CA THR A 161 4.58 20.90 -3.96
C THR A 161 3.28 20.22 -3.48
N PRO A 162 2.16 20.95 -3.38
CA PRO A 162 0.88 20.37 -2.98
C PRO A 162 0.44 19.23 -3.92
N VAL A 163 0.07 18.08 -3.34
CA VAL A 163 -0.63 16.99 -4.02
C VAL A 163 -2.12 17.15 -3.72
N THR A 164 -2.81 18.03 -4.46
CA THR A 164 -4.16 18.43 -4.07
C THR A 164 -5.28 17.83 -4.91
N ILE A 165 -5.02 17.22 -6.07
CA ILE A 165 -6.05 16.52 -6.86
C ILE A 165 -5.46 15.43 -7.76
N ASP A 166 -6.32 14.48 -8.16
CA ASP A 166 -6.03 13.52 -9.23
C ASP A 166 -6.02 14.26 -10.58
N CYS A 167 -4.88 14.32 -11.27
CA CYS A 167 -4.75 14.96 -12.59
C CYS A 167 -5.87 14.54 -13.55
N ILE A 168 -6.39 13.32 -13.39
CA ILE A 168 -7.51 12.78 -14.16
C ILE A 168 -8.77 13.65 -14.05
N VAL A 169 -9.06 14.23 -12.89
CA VAL A 169 -10.25 15.09 -12.69
C VAL A 169 -10.09 16.40 -13.45
N ALA A 170 -8.96 17.09 -13.27
CA ALA A 170 -8.69 18.35 -13.97
C ALA A 170 -8.75 18.20 -15.50
N ILE A 171 -8.19 17.12 -16.03
CA ILE A 171 -8.24 16.81 -17.47
C ILE A 171 -9.67 16.50 -17.94
N LYS A 172 -10.46 15.77 -17.16
CA LYS A 172 -11.85 15.47 -17.50
C LYS A 172 -12.72 16.72 -17.52
N ASP A 173 -12.56 17.60 -16.54
CA ASP A 173 -13.28 18.87 -16.45
C ASP A 173 -12.96 19.76 -17.66
N PHE A 174 -11.69 19.91 -18.00
CA PHE A 174 -11.28 20.66 -19.19
C PHE A 174 -11.90 20.09 -20.48
N LYS A 175 -11.81 18.77 -20.66
CA LYS A 175 -12.37 18.09 -21.84
C LYS A 175 -13.89 18.17 -21.91
N SER A 176 -14.57 18.23 -20.77
CA SER A 176 -16.01 18.42 -20.70
C SER A 176 -16.42 19.79 -21.26
N LEU A 177 -15.63 20.82 -21.00
CA LEU A 177 -15.93 22.20 -21.40
C LEU A 177 -15.51 22.48 -22.85
N PHE A 178 -14.29 22.09 -23.22
CA PHE A 178 -13.67 22.48 -24.49
C PHE A 178 -13.55 21.33 -25.50
N GLY A 179 -13.89 20.11 -25.10
CA GLY A 179 -13.64 18.90 -25.90
C GLY A 179 -12.20 18.41 -25.80
N ASN A 180 -11.83 17.44 -26.64
CA ASN A 180 -10.48 16.85 -26.65
C ASN A 180 -9.49 17.71 -27.46
N VAL A 181 -9.29 18.94 -27.01
CA VAL A 181 -8.46 19.96 -27.67
C VAL A 181 -7.24 20.32 -26.84
N CYS A 182 -6.18 20.80 -27.49
CA CYS A 182 -4.95 21.23 -26.85
C CYS A 182 -5.17 22.56 -26.13
N CYS A 183 -4.74 22.64 -24.87
CA CYS A 183 -4.84 23.84 -24.05
C CYS A 183 -4.09 25.06 -24.62
N PHE A 184 -3.15 24.87 -25.53
CA PHE A 184 -2.41 25.97 -26.15
C PHE A 184 -3.12 26.53 -27.39
N THR A 185 -3.55 25.65 -28.29
CA THR A 185 -3.99 26.05 -29.64
C THR A 185 -5.48 25.85 -29.89
N GLY A 186 -6.19 25.16 -29.00
CA GLY A 186 -7.59 24.78 -29.23
C GLY A 186 -7.79 23.74 -30.33
N LEU A 187 -6.71 23.24 -30.94
CA LEU A 187 -6.75 22.21 -31.97
C LEU A 187 -6.98 20.83 -31.36
N LYS A 188 -7.63 19.95 -32.11
CA LYS A 188 -7.87 18.57 -31.68
C LYS A 188 -6.55 17.85 -31.41
N ILE A 189 -6.46 17.20 -30.25
CA ILE A 189 -5.28 16.42 -29.86
C ILE A 189 -5.22 15.12 -30.66
N LEU A 190 -4.07 14.86 -31.26
CA LEU A 190 -3.73 13.60 -31.93
C LEU A 190 -2.99 12.67 -30.96
N GLU A 191 -1.95 13.18 -30.29
CA GLU A 191 -1.22 12.46 -29.23
C GLU A 191 -1.34 13.22 -27.91
N GLU A 192 -2.04 12.59 -26.95
CA GLU A 192 -2.35 13.24 -25.68
C GLU A 192 -1.18 13.24 -24.70
N SER A 193 -0.94 14.42 -24.13
CA SER A 193 -0.13 14.60 -22.94
C SER A 193 -0.86 15.42 -21.89
N THR A 194 -0.38 15.32 -20.65
CA THR A 194 -0.78 16.18 -19.53
C THR A 194 0.27 17.27 -19.38
N GLU A 195 -0.13 18.52 -19.50
CA GLU A 195 0.74 19.68 -19.33
C GLU A 195 0.76 20.16 -17.89
N HIS A 196 1.93 20.59 -17.42
CA HIS A 196 2.04 21.42 -16.23
C HIS A 196 2.34 22.85 -16.66
N MET A 197 1.41 23.78 -16.44
CA MET A 197 1.62 25.17 -16.85
C MET A 197 2.89 25.72 -16.20
N LEU A 198 2.93 25.71 -14.87
CA LEU A 198 4.13 25.88 -14.07
C LEU A 198 4.84 24.53 -13.99
N PRO A 199 6.07 24.38 -14.51
CA PRO A 199 6.77 23.11 -14.51
C PRO A 199 6.97 22.56 -13.09
N VAL A 200 6.94 21.23 -12.93
CA VAL A 200 7.18 20.56 -11.64
C VAL A 200 8.54 20.96 -11.05
N THR A 201 9.56 21.14 -11.90
CA THR A 201 10.90 21.61 -11.50
C THR A 201 10.91 23.03 -10.93
N ARG A 202 9.89 23.83 -11.25
CA ARG A 202 9.66 25.19 -10.70
C ARG A 202 8.63 25.19 -9.57
N GLY A 203 8.26 24.02 -9.05
CA GLY A 203 7.34 23.89 -7.92
C GLY A 203 5.88 23.73 -8.32
N GLY A 204 5.56 23.69 -9.61
CA GLY A 204 4.19 23.45 -10.08
C GLY A 204 3.66 22.08 -9.68
N GLY A 205 2.43 22.07 -9.16
CA GLY A 205 1.78 20.89 -8.60
C GLY A 205 0.77 20.22 -9.52
N ASN A 206 0.23 19.11 -9.02
CA ASN A 206 -0.92 18.44 -9.62
C ASN A 206 -2.20 19.08 -9.10
N THR A 207 -2.42 20.33 -9.48
CA THR A 207 -3.59 21.13 -9.12
C THR A 207 -4.43 21.37 -10.36
N GLU A 208 -5.74 21.60 -10.18
CA GLU A 208 -6.66 21.84 -11.28
C GLU A 208 -6.38 23.13 -12.07
N TYR A 209 -5.72 24.09 -11.44
CA TYR A 209 -5.27 25.35 -12.05
C TYR A 209 -3.85 25.30 -12.64
N ASN A 210 -3.17 24.15 -12.56
CA ASN A 210 -1.82 23.98 -13.11
C ASN A 210 -1.71 22.84 -14.14
N ILE A 211 -2.80 22.11 -14.39
CA ILE A 211 -2.83 20.97 -15.31
C ILE A 211 -3.89 21.15 -16.38
N ALA A 212 -3.51 20.93 -17.64
CA ALA A 212 -4.42 20.91 -18.78
C ALA A 212 -3.98 19.87 -19.84
N PRO A 213 -4.89 19.41 -20.73
CA PRO A 213 -4.52 18.49 -21.80
C PRO A 213 -3.76 19.24 -22.91
N SER A 214 -2.66 18.67 -23.39
CA SER A 214 -1.86 19.25 -24.46
C SER A 214 -1.50 18.23 -25.54
N GLU A 215 -1.23 18.73 -26.74
CA GLU A 215 -0.60 17.93 -27.79
C GLU A 215 0.84 17.60 -27.37
N LEU A 216 1.24 16.34 -27.54
CA LEU A 216 2.52 15.82 -27.07
C LEU A 216 3.72 16.58 -27.65
N SER A 217 3.64 17.02 -28.90
CA SER A 217 4.71 17.79 -29.56
C SER A 217 4.92 19.16 -28.92
N LEU A 218 3.84 19.89 -28.61
CA LEU A 218 3.89 21.20 -27.96
C LEU A 218 4.38 21.09 -26.52
N ASN A 219 3.88 20.10 -25.76
CA ASN A 219 4.37 19.80 -24.41
C ASN A 219 5.89 19.58 -24.39
N ARG A 220 6.38 18.75 -25.33
CA ARG A 220 7.82 18.48 -25.46
C ARG A 220 8.62 19.73 -25.85
N SER A 221 8.06 20.60 -26.69
CA SER A 221 8.68 21.87 -27.09
C SER A 221 8.80 22.85 -25.92
N LYS A 222 7.73 23.00 -25.13
CA LYS A 222 7.71 23.86 -23.93
C LYS A 222 8.69 23.36 -22.86
N ASN A 223 8.63 22.06 -22.54
CA ASN A 223 9.46 21.44 -21.50
C ASN A 223 9.37 22.20 -20.16
N ASN A 224 10.48 22.73 -19.66
CA ASN A 224 10.57 23.46 -18.40
C ASN A 224 10.63 24.99 -18.57
N ARG A 225 10.37 25.52 -19.77
CA ARG A 225 10.36 26.96 -20.06
C ARG A 225 9.15 27.64 -19.42
N ASN A 226 9.30 28.95 -19.20
CA ASN A 226 8.18 29.85 -18.92
C ASN A 226 7.21 29.76 -20.10
N ILE A 227 5.92 29.64 -19.80
CA ILE A 227 4.88 29.45 -20.81
C ILE A 227 4.73 30.68 -21.72
N PHE A 228 4.89 31.89 -21.17
CA PHE A 228 4.73 33.13 -21.89
C PHE A 228 5.93 33.40 -22.81
N ASP A 229 7.16 33.25 -22.30
CA ASP A 229 8.37 33.30 -23.13
C ASP A 229 8.34 32.26 -24.25
N TRP A 230 7.83 31.05 -23.95
CA TRP A 230 7.76 29.98 -24.94
C TRP A 230 6.73 30.25 -26.04
N ILE A 231 5.60 30.88 -25.70
CA ILE A 231 4.59 31.31 -26.66
C ILE A 231 5.13 32.43 -27.54
N GLU A 232 5.78 33.45 -26.97
CA GLU A 232 6.38 34.56 -27.72
C GLU A 232 7.39 34.07 -28.76
N LEU A 233 8.14 33.01 -28.47
CA LEU A 233 9.07 32.39 -29.42
C LEU A 233 8.40 31.68 -30.61
N LEU A 234 7.10 31.39 -30.54
CA LEU A 234 6.37 30.56 -31.50
C LEU A 234 5.13 31.25 -32.09
N GLU A 235 4.76 32.43 -31.61
CA GLU A 235 3.51 33.10 -31.98
C GLU A 235 3.43 33.49 -33.46
N GLU A 236 4.57 33.65 -34.14
CA GLU A 236 4.61 33.89 -35.58
C GLU A 236 4.13 32.68 -36.40
N ASP A 237 4.34 31.47 -35.87
CA ASP A 237 4.08 30.20 -36.58
C ASP A 237 2.83 29.46 -36.05
N ILE A 238 2.39 29.78 -34.83
CA ILE A 238 1.34 29.05 -34.13
C ILE A 238 0.35 30.02 -33.50
N ASP A 239 -0.94 29.80 -33.77
CA ASP A 239 -2.03 30.54 -33.14
C ASP A 239 -2.26 30.05 -31.69
N PHE A 240 -1.99 30.94 -30.73
CA PHE A 240 -2.22 30.73 -29.29
C PHE A 240 -3.43 31.50 -28.76
N SER A 241 -4.32 32.02 -29.62
CA SER A 241 -5.51 32.78 -29.19
C SER A 241 -6.35 31.98 -28.19
N PHE A 242 -6.51 30.67 -28.41
CA PHE A 242 -7.22 29.78 -27.49
C PHE A 242 -6.59 29.74 -26.09
N PHE A 243 -5.26 29.80 -25.98
CA PHE A 243 -4.59 29.82 -24.69
C PHE A 243 -5.01 31.04 -23.87
N TYR A 244 -4.96 32.24 -24.48
CA TYR A 244 -5.29 33.49 -23.82
C TYR A 244 -6.79 33.67 -23.59
N GLU A 245 -7.62 33.27 -24.55
CA GLU A 245 -9.06 33.52 -24.52
C GLU A 245 -9.85 32.45 -23.74
N SER A 246 -9.31 31.23 -23.60
CA SER A 246 -10.03 30.11 -22.99
C SER A 246 -9.25 29.45 -21.86
N THR A 247 -7.99 29.07 -22.11
CA THR A 247 -7.22 28.28 -21.13
C THR A 247 -6.85 29.08 -19.88
N ILE A 248 -6.26 30.28 -20.04
CA ILE A 248 -5.89 31.13 -18.90
C ILE A 248 -7.13 31.50 -18.06
N PRO A 249 -8.25 31.98 -18.64
CA PRO A 249 -9.48 32.24 -17.89
C PRO A 249 -9.98 31.01 -17.11
N TYR A 250 -9.98 29.83 -17.74
CA TYR A 250 -10.37 28.59 -17.06
C TYR A 250 -9.47 28.28 -15.85
N LEU A 251 -8.15 28.40 -16.01
CA LEU A 251 -7.22 28.09 -14.91
C LEU A 251 -7.31 29.12 -13.77
N ALA A 252 -7.51 30.39 -14.09
CA ALA A 252 -7.75 31.45 -13.12
C ALA A 252 -9.04 31.19 -12.32
N GLU A 253 -10.13 30.81 -13.00
CA GLU A 253 -11.39 30.41 -12.36
C GLU A 253 -11.18 29.22 -11.41
N LYS A 254 -10.45 28.20 -11.86
CA LYS A 254 -10.11 27.02 -11.05
C LYS A 254 -9.24 27.35 -9.83
N MET A 255 -8.42 28.40 -9.92
CA MET A 255 -7.65 28.90 -8.78
C MET A 255 -8.47 29.84 -7.87
N GLY A 256 -9.59 30.36 -8.37
CA GLY A 256 -10.45 31.30 -7.65
C GLY A 256 -9.91 32.74 -7.62
N VAL A 257 -9.17 33.14 -8.66
CA VAL A 257 -8.51 34.46 -8.77
C VAL A 257 -8.83 35.12 -10.12
N SER A 258 -8.50 36.40 -10.28
CA SER A 258 -8.60 37.08 -11.58
C SER A 258 -7.57 36.55 -12.58
N ILE A 259 -7.75 36.85 -13.86
CA ILE A 259 -6.77 36.49 -14.91
C ILE A 259 -5.41 37.12 -14.62
N GLU A 260 -5.40 38.40 -14.23
CA GLU A 260 -4.20 39.15 -13.90
C GLU A 260 -3.49 38.56 -12.67
N GLU A 261 -4.26 38.20 -11.64
CA GLU A 261 -3.74 37.54 -10.44
C GLU A 261 -3.15 36.16 -10.76
N TYR A 262 -3.76 35.39 -11.66
CA TYR A 262 -3.23 34.11 -12.11
C TYR A 262 -1.89 34.26 -12.85
N VAL A 263 -1.81 35.21 -13.79
CA VAL A 263 -0.58 35.49 -14.54
C VAL A 263 0.51 35.98 -13.60
N LEU A 264 0.20 36.89 -12.67
CA LEU A 264 1.15 37.36 -11.67
C LEU A 264 1.66 36.21 -10.79
N TRP A 265 0.75 35.37 -10.27
CA TRP A 265 1.11 34.18 -9.50
C TRP A 265 2.03 33.25 -10.29
N TYR A 266 1.74 33.05 -11.58
CA TYR A 266 2.54 32.21 -12.45
C TYR A 266 3.98 32.72 -12.55
N GLU A 267 4.14 34.00 -12.91
CA GLU A 267 5.45 34.64 -13.11
C GLU A 267 6.27 34.64 -11.82
N GLU A 268 5.67 35.07 -10.70
CA GLU A 268 6.33 35.04 -9.38
C GLU A 268 6.75 33.62 -9.00
N SER A 269 5.88 32.63 -9.20
CA SER A 269 6.18 31.22 -8.88
C SER A 269 7.28 30.64 -9.77
N TYR A 270 7.38 31.10 -11.02
CA TYR A 270 8.41 30.65 -11.95
C TYR A 270 9.78 31.23 -11.58
N GLU A 271 9.83 32.51 -11.22
CA GLU A 271 11.04 33.26 -10.85
C GLU A 271 11.58 32.92 -9.44
N GLU A 272 10.72 32.79 -8.42
CA GLU A 272 11.16 32.47 -7.05
C GLU A 272 11.99 31.17 -6.96
N LYS A 273 11.80 30.23 -7.90
CA LYS A 273 12.55 28.97 -7.96
C LYS A 273 13.66 28.96 -9.01
N LEU A 274 13.91 30.05 -9.72
CA LEU A 274 15.18 30.28 -10.44
C LEU A 274 16.30 30.53 -9.43
N ASP A 275 16.06 31.37 -8.42
CA ASP A 275 17.06 31.76 -7.43
C ASP A 275 17.49 30.60 -6.51
N VAL A 276 16.56 29.77 -6.05
CA VAL A 276 16.88 28.60 -5.20
C VAL A 276 17.70 27.54 -5.96
N TYR A 277 17.46 27.38 -7.27
CA TYR A 277 18.20 26.43 -8.10
C TYR A 277 19.60 26.95 -8.44
N HIS A 278 19.75 28.26 -8.70
CA HIS A 278 21.04 28.89 -8.93
C HIS A 278 21.93 28.87 -7.68
N MET A 279 21.38 29.12 -6.49
CA MET A 279 22.16 29.02 -5.24
C MET A 279 22.70 27.60 -4.98
N SER A 280 21.93 26.56 -5.32
CA SER A 280 22.33 25.16 -5.11
C SER A 280 23.43 24.64 -6.05
N LEU A 281 23.66 25.31 -7.19
CA LEU A 281 24.69 24.93 -8.18
C LEU A 281 26.01 25.69 -8.00
N VAL A 282 26.00 26.82 -7.29
CA VAL A 282 27.22 27.57 -6.97
C VAL A 282 27.94 26.99 -5.73
N GLU A 283 27.24 26.17 -4.95
CA GLU A 283 27.77 25.49 -3.75
C GLU A 283 28.17 24.01 -3.98
N SER A 284 28.16 23.52 -5.24
CA SER A 284 28.58 22.15 -5.61
C SER A 284 29.83 22.13 -6.47
#